data_AF-A0A0F9ERV5-F1
#
_entry.id   AF-A0A0F9ERV5-F1
#
_cell.length_a   1.000
_cell.length_b   1.000
_cell.length_c   1.000
_cell.angle_alpha   90.00
_cell.angle_beta   90.00
_cell.angle_gamma   90.00
#
_symmetry.space_group_name_H-M   'P 1'
#
loop_
_entity.id
_entity.type
_entity.pdbx_description
1 polymer ?
#
loop_
_entity_poly.entity_id
_entity_poly.type
_entity_poly.pdbx_seq_one_letter_code
_entity_poly.pdbx_strand_id
1 'polypeptide(L)'
;MLNVNRNENIEILSYSEVKEVEGYVGNYKVKIEMKPRFVTDECNGCGACAEVCPTYTTNFFDENLGARKAIDIAFGQAVPFLYDLDKNVCVECFSCIEACELGVIDFSQLPKEVNIEVGSIIIATGWDMYEPFGAYGYGEFENVVTQIQLE
;
A
#
# COMPACT_ATOMS: atom_id res chain seq x y z
N MET A 1 5.76 7.58 12.34
CA MET A 1 4.40 7.34 11.79
C MET A 1 3.31 7.27 12.85
N LEU A 2 3.48 6.54 13.96
CA LEU A 2 2.44 6.44 15.01
C LEU A 2 1.93 7.79 15.55
N ASN A 3 2.82 8.76 15.78
CA ASN A 3 2.42 10.11 16.23
C ASN A 3 1.59 10.86 15.18
N VAL A 4 1.88 10.66 13.89
CA VAL A 4 1.14 11.30 12.78
C VAL A 4 -0.27 10.72 12.74
N ASN A 5 -0.42 9.40 12.87
CA ASN A 5 -1.70 8.70 12.83
C ASN A 5 -2.64 9.03 14.01
N ARG A 6 -2.11 9.61 15.09
CA ARG A 6 -2.88 10.00 16.27
C ARG A 6 -3.11 11.51 16.37
N ASN A 7 -2.64 12.29 15.40
CA ASN A 7 -2.73 13.74 15.44
C ASN A 7 -4.06 14.20 14.84
N GLU A 8 -4.87 14.91 15.63
CA GLU A 8 -6.19 15.42 15.22
C GLU A 8 -6.12 16.45 14.07
N ASN A 9 -4.96 17.09 13.87
CA ASN A 9 -4.75 18.06 12.79
C ASN A 9 -4.18 17.43 11.51
N ILE A 10 -3.98 16.11 11.48
CA ILE A 10 -3.41 15.41 10.33
C ILE A 10 -4.34 14.27 9.92
N GLU A 11 -4.91 14.40 8.73
CA GLU A 11 -5.64 13.32 8.08
C GLU A 11 -4.69 12.50 7.20
N ILE A 12 -4.63 11.18 7.42
CA ILE A 12 -3.81 10.27 6.62
C ILE A 12 -4.70 9.58 5.59
N LEU A 13 -4.58 10.01 4.32
CA LEU A 13 -5.16 9.31 3.17
C LEU A 13 -4.16 8.30 2.62
N SER A 14 -3.99 7.19 3.34
CA SER A 14 -3.12 6.09 2.90
C SER A 14 -3.71 5.35 1.69
N TYR A 15 -2.85 4.72 0.87
CA TYR A 15 -3.28 4.02 -0.36
C TYR A 15 -4.14 4.89 -1.30
N SER A 16 -3.77 6.17 -1.39
CA SER A 16 -4.46 7.18 -2.16
C SER A 16 -3.45 7.98 -2.99
N GLU A 17 -3.88 8.50 -4.14
CA GLU A 17 -3.04 9.25 -5.07
C GLU A 17 -3.71 10.56 -5.48
N VAL A 18 -2.92 11.63 -5.60
CA VAL A 18 -3.40 12.90 -6.15
C VAL A 18 -3.55 12.75 -7.66
N LYS A 19 -4.76 12.98 -8.18
CA LYS A 19 -5.05 12.93 -9.63
C LYS A 19 -4.93 14.29 -10.30
N GLU A 20 -5.42 15.33 -9.63
CA GLU A 20 -5.57 16.64 -10.22
C GLU A 20 -5.39 17.73 -9.17
N VAL A 21 -4.71 18.80 -9.56
CA VAL A 21 -4.52 20.01 -8.75
C VAL A 21 -4.88 21.21 -9.61
N GLU A 22 -5.93 21.92 -9.21
CA GLU A 22 -6.37 23.15 -9.84
C GLU A 22 -6.22 24.34 -8.87
N GLY A 23 -6.18 25.55 -9.42
CA GLY A 23 -6.18 26.79 -8.64
C GLY A 23 -4.81 27.47 -8.57
N TYR A 24 -4.57 28.22 -7.51
CA TYR A 24 -3.38 29.04 -7.31
C TYR A 24 -3.01 29.12 -5.84
N VAL A 25 -1.85 29.71 -5.53
CA VAL A 25 -1.31 29.82 -4.17
C VAL A 25 -2.37 30.38 -3.21
N GLY A 26 -2.66 29.63 -2.14
CA GLY A 26 -3.68 29.97 -1.14
C GLY A 26 -5.07 29.42 -1.42
N ASN A 27 -5.37 28.93 -2.64
CA ASN A 27 -6.68 28.41 -3.04
C ASN A 27 -6.53 27.26 -4.04
N TYR A 28 -5.99 26.12 -3.60
CA TYR A 28 -5.93 24.90 -4.41
C TYR A 28 -7.15 24.03 -4.19
N LYS A 29 -7.66 23.44 -5.27
CA LYS A 29 -8.61 22.33 -5.24
C LYS A 29 -7.87 21.08 -5.71
N VAL A 30 -7.79 20.10 -4.83
CA VAL A 30 -7.05 18.86 -5.07
C VAL A 30 -8.01 17.69 -5.11
N LYS A 31 -7.98 16.94 -6.20
CA LYS A 31 -8.72 15.69 -6.36
C LYS A 31 -7.80 14.52 -6.01
N ILE A 32 -8.22 13.71 -5.04
CA ILE A 32 -7.50 12.56 -4.54
C ILE A 32 -8.32 11.31 -4.85
N GLU A 33 -7.71 10.33 -5.50
CA GLU A 33 -8.28 9.00 -5.69
C GLU A 33 -7.82 8.10 -4.53
N MET A 34 -8.78 7.60 -3.75
CA MET A 34 -8.57 6.56 -2.76
C MET A 34 -8.76 5.20 -3.43
N LYS A 35 -7.69 4.40 -3.50
CA LYS A 35 -7.74 3.07 -4.09
C LYS A 35 -8.46 2.10 -3.13
N PRO A 36 -9.26 1.15 -3.65
CA PRO A 36 -9.96 0.19 -2.80
C PRO A 36 -8.95 -0.79 -2.19
N ARG A 37 -8.94 -0.88 -0.86
CA ARG A 37 -8.18 -1.91 -0.13
C ARG A 37 -8.90 -3.26 -0.12
N PHE A 38 -10.21 -3.24 -0.41
CA PHE A 38 -11.16 -4.35 -0.21
C PHE A 38 -11.22 -4.84 1.23
N VAL A 39 -10.74 -4.03 2.16
CA VAL A 39 -10.77 -4.23 3.61
C VAL A 39 -11.19 -2.90 4.22
N THR A 40 -12.12 -2.90 5.16
CA THR A 40 -12.57 -1.68 5.84
C THR A 40 -11.59 -1.24 6.93
N ASP A 41 -11.71 0.00 7.39
CA ASP A 41 -10.87 0.58 8.45
C ASP A 41 -11.11 -0.05 9.83
N GLU A 42 -12.11 -0.93 9.96
CA GLU A 42 -12.43 -1.69 11.17
C GLU A 42 -11.52 -2.93 11.34
N CYS A 43 -10.66 -3.22 10.36
CA CYS A 43 -9.68 -4.29 10.45
C CYS A 43 -8.73 -4.06 11.64
N ASN A 44 -8.51 -5.12 12.43
CA ASN A 44 -7.63 -5.10 13.59
C ASN A 44 -6.22 -5.67 13.31
N GLY A 45 -5.96 -6.09 12.07
CA GLY A 45 -4.66 -6.61 11.66
C GLY A 45 -4.29 -7.98 12.23
N CYS A 46 -5.26 -8.84 12.57
CA CYS A 46 -4.98 -10.13 13.21
C CYS A 46 -4.22 -11.17 12.34
N GLY A 47 -4.30 -11.06 11.01
CA GLY A 47 -3.58 -11.92 10.06
C GLY A 47 -4.25 -13.24 9.66
N ALA A 48 -5.40 -13.59 10.24
CA ALA A 48 -6.11 -14.84 9.91
C ALA A 48 -6.43 -14.99 8.41
N CYS A 49 -6.73 -13.88 7.73
CA CYS A 49 -7.01 -13.87 6.30
C CYS A 49 -5.78 -14.20 5.43
N ALA A 50 -4.58 -13.80 5.85
CA ALA A 50 -3.35 -14.06 5.11
C ALA A 50 -2.88 -15.51 5.25
N GLU A 51 -3.09 -16.13 6.42
CA GLU A 51 -2.73 -17.53 6.68
C GLU A 51 -3.47 -18.50 5.74
N VAL A 52 -4.75 -18.24 5.50
CA VAL A 52 -5.59 -19.09 4.63
C VAL A 52 -5.45 -18.77 3.14
N CYS A 53 -4.81 -17.65 2.78
CA CYS A 53 -4.69 -17.22 1.39
C CYS A 53 -3.78 -18.19 0.60
N PRO A 54 -4.26 -18.83 -0.48
CA PRO A 54 -3.47 -19.80 -1.23
C PRO A 54 -2.51 -19.16 -2.24
N THR A 55 -2.71 -17.89 -2.58
CA THR A 55 -1.94 -17.19 -3.62
C THR A 55 -0.75 -16.47 -3.03
N TYR A 56 0.31 -16.39 -3.84
CA TYR A 56 1.54 -15.69 -3.52
C TYR A 56 1.90 -14.76 -4.67
N THR A 57 2.51 -13.62 -4.33
CA THR A 57 3.14 -12.69 -5.26
C THR A 57 4.49 -12.26 -4.70
N THR A 58 5.29 -11.57 -5.50
CA THR A 58 6.56 -11.01 -5.03
C THR A 58 6.31 -9.88 -4.05
N ASN A 59 7.11 -9.80 -2.99
CA ASN A 59 7.02 -8.72 -2.04
C ASN A 59 7.82 -7.51 -2.54
N PHE A 60 7.12 -6.51 -3.06
CA PHE A 60 7.73 -5.26 -3.48
C PHE A 60 8.46 -4.54 -2.34
N PHE A 61 7.98 -4.64 -1.09
CA PHE A 61 8.64 -4.00 0.05
C PHE A 61 10.01 -4.63 0.35
N ASP A 62 10.16 -5.94 0.13
CA ASP A 62 11.41 -6.68 0.32
C ASP A 62 12.18 -6.80 -1.01
N GLU A 63 12.10 -5.81 -1.90
CA GLU A 63 12.83 -5.77 -3.18
C GLU A 63 12.63 -7.02 -4.06
N ASN A 64 11.43 -7.60 -4.01
CA ASN A 64 11.04 -8.85 -4.69
C ASN A 64 11.80 -10.11 -4.25
N LEU A 65 12.53 -10.06 -3.13
CA LEU A 65 13.23 -11.22 -2.56
C LEU A 65 12.29 -12.14 -1.77
N GLY A 66 11.27 -11.55 -1.14
CA GLY A 66 10.25 -12.26 -0.37
C GLY A 66 9.02 -12.63 -1.20
N ALA A 67 8.31 -13.65 -0.75
CA ALA A 67 6.95 -13.92 -1.21
C ALA A 67 5.94 -13.33 -0.22
N ARG A 68 4.91 -12.66 -0.72
CA ARG A 68 3.79 -12.12 0.06
C ARG A 68 2.48 -12.72 -0.42
N LYS A 69 1.44 -12.62 0.40
CA LYS A 69 0.09 -13.10 0.04
C LYS A 69 -0.66 -12.07 -0.80
N ALA A 70 -1.75 -12.50 -1.46
CA ALA A 70 -2.63 -11.55 -2.15
C ALA A 70 -3.38 -10.64 -1.17
N ILE A 71 -3.66 -11.09 0.05
CA ILE A 71 -4.14 -10.24 1.15
C ILE A 71 -3.04 -10.19 2.21
N ASP A 72 -2.47 -9.02 2.44
CA ASP A 72 -1.30 -8.88 3.32
C ASP A 72 -1.22 -7.48 3.92
N ILE A 73 -0.23 -7.26 4.78
CA ILE A 73 0.21 -5.95 5.26
C ILE A 73 1.59 -5.63 4.68
N ALA A 74 1.86 -4.36 4.39
CA ALA A 74 3.13 -3.97 3.75
C ALA A 74 4.38 -4.41 4.55
N PHE A 75 4.36 -4.25 5.87
CA PHE A 75 5.39 -4.72 6.80
C PHE A 75 4.84 -4.73 8.24
N GLY A 76 5.54 -5.39 9.17
CA GLY A 76 5.05 -5.65 10.53
C GLY A 76 4.78 -4.43 11.43
N GLN A 77 5.17 -3.22 11.02
CA GLN A 77 4.90 -1.97 11.75
C GLN A 77 4.23 -0.92 10.86
N ALA A 78 3.55 -1.35 9.79
CA ALA A 78 2.86 -0.46 8.87
C ALA A 78 1.80 0.40 9.59
N VAL A 79 1.60 1.62 9.08
CA VAL A 79 0.63 2.58 9.60
C VAL A 79 -0.14 3.18 8.43
N PRO A 80 -1.49 3.07 8.38
CA PRO A 80 -2.33 2.34 9.33
C PRO A 80 -2.07 0.81 9.29
N PHE A 81 -2.27 0.14 10.42
CA PHE A 81 -2.03 -1.30 10.56
C PHE A 81 -3.25 -2.08 10.04
N LEU A 82 -3.47 -1.99 8.72
CA LEU A 82 -4.60 -2.57 8.01
C LEU A 82 -4.10 -3.48 6.89
N TYR A 83 -4.82 -4.58 6.66
CA TYR A 83 -4.58 -5.43 5.51
C TYR A 83 -5.11 -4.77 4.23
N ASP A 84 -4.46 -5.07 3.11
CA ASP A 84 -4.93 -4.73 1.77
C ASP A 84 -4.95 -5.99 0.91
N LEU A 85 -5.91 -6.06 -0.02
CA LEU A 85 -6.03 -7.15 -0.98
C LEU A 85 -5.65 -6.66 -2.38
N ASP A 86 -4.66 -7.31 -2.97
CA ASP A 86 -4.30 -7.11 -4.37
C ASP A 86 -5.19 -7.97 -5.28
N LYS A 87 -6.11 -7.30 -5.97
CA LYS A 87 -7.05 -7.95 -6.89
C LYS A 87 -6.37 -8.53 -8.13
N ASN A 88 -5.16 -8.08 -8.49
CA ASN A 88 -4.45 -8.62 -9.65
C ASN A 88 -3.91 -10.04 -9.39
N VAL A 89 -3.66 -10.38 -8.13
CA VAL A 89 -3.12 -11.67 -7.70
C VAL A 89 -4.23 -12.56 -7.12
N CYS A 90 -5.29 -11.96 -6.58
CA CYS A 90 -6.39 -12.68 -5.97
C CYS A 90 -7.16 -13.55 -6.99
N VAL A 91 -7.40 -14.81 -6.62
CA VAL A 91 -8.20 -15.78 -7.41
C VAL A 91 -9.66 -15.84 -6.98
N GLU A 92 -10.10 -14.92 -6.10
CA GLU A 92 -11.48 -14.84 -5.61
C GLU A 92 -12.00 -16.18 -5.03
N CYS A 93 -11.16 -16.90 -4.26
CA CYS A 93 -11.56 -18.14 -3.58
C CYS A 93 -12.39 -17.92 -2.29
N PHE A 94 -12.48 -16.67 -1.83
CA PHE A 94 -13.24 -16.22 -0.65
C PHE A 94 -12.87 -16.83 0.71
N SER A 95 -11.83 -17.65 0.80
CA SER A 95 -11.36 -18.23 2.08
C SER A 95 -10.98 -17.16 3.12
N CYS A 96 -10.47 -16.00 2.67
CA CYS A 96 -10.18 -14.89 3.57
C CYS A 96 -11.42 -14.30 4.26
N ILE A 97 -12.58 -14.30 3.58
CA ILE A 97 -13.85 -13.82 4.16
C ILE A 97 -14.29 -14.77 5.26
N GLU A 98 -14.25 -16.08 5.01
CA GLU A 98 -14.65 -17.11 5.98
C GLU A 98 -13.76 -17.09 7.24
N ALA A 99 -12.46 -16.81 7.06
CA ALA A 99 -11.51 -16.70 8.17
C ALA A 99 -11.62 -15.38 8.97
N CYS A 100 -12.29 -14.36 8.42
CA CYS A 100 -12.37 -13.04 9.05
C CYS A 100 -13.58 -12.95 9.99
N GLU A 101 -13.34 -13.09 11.29
CA GLU A 101 -14.41 -12.99 12.31
C GLU A 101 -15.14 -11.63 12.34
N LEU A 102 -14.45 -10.56 11.92
CA LEU A 102 -15.02 -9.21 11.89
C LEU A 102 -15.86 -8.92 10.64
N GLY A 103 -15.76 -9.74 9.59
CA GLY A 103 -16.51 -9.52 8.35
C GLY A 103 -16.14 -8.23 7.60
N VAL A 104 -14.90 -7.75 7.76
CA VAL A 104 -14.43 -6.44 7.24
C VAL A 104 -13.86 -6.50 5.82
N ILE A 105 -13.88 -7.66 5.17
CA ILE A 105 -13.39 -7.85 3.80
C ILE A 105 -14.54 -7.65 2.82
N ASP A 106 -14.41 -6.65 1.95
CA ASP A 106 -15.45 -6.24 1.01
C ASP A 106 -14.89 -6.06 -0.41
N PHE A 107 -15.17 -7.05 -1.27
CA PHE A 107 -14.76 -7.06 -2.68
C PHE A 107 -15.57 -6.08 -3.56
N SER A 108 -16.66 -5.52 -3.05
CA SER A 108 -17.50 -4.57 -3.76
C SER A 108 -16.99 -3.13 -3.68
N GLN A 109 -15.95 -2.87 -2.88
CA GLN A 109 -15.33 -1.56 -2.79
C GLN A 109 -14.88 -1.06 -4.17
N LEU A 110 -15.29 0.15 -4.50
CA LEU A 110 -14.86 0.89 -5.68
C LEU A 110 -13.90 2.01 -5.27
N PRO A 111 -13.00 2.46 -6.18
CA PRO A 111 -12.23 3.67 -5.97
C PRO A 111 -13.13 4.85 -5.61
N LYS A 112 -12.71 5.66 -4.63
CA LYS A 112 -13.45 6.85 -4.19
C LYS A 112 -12.64 8.09 -4.54
N GLU A 113 -13.30 9.11 -5.07
CA GLU A 113 -12.68 10.41 -5.28
C GLU A 113 -13.09 11.37 -4.16
N VAL A 114 -12.09 12.05 -3.58
CA VAL A 114 -12.29 13.08 -2.56
C VAL A 114 -11.71 14.38 -3.08
N ASN A 115 -12.46 15.47 -2.93
CA ASN A 115 -11.99 16.82 -3.26
C ASN A 115 -11.70 17.56 -1.97
N ILE A 116 -10.47 18.07 -1.84
CA ILE A 116 -10.05 18.88 -0.70
C ILE A 116 -9.59 20.26 -1.16
N GLU A 117 -9.82 21.25 -0.31
CA GLU A 117 -9.34 22.61 -0.53
C GLU A 117 -8.15 22.88 0.40
N VAL A 118 -7.01 23.29 -0.17
CA VAL A 118 -5.77 23.53 0.59
C VAL A 118 -5.09 24.83 0.17
N GLY A 119 -4.42 25.49 1.12
CA GLY A 119 -3.67 26.72 0.84
C GLY A 119 -2.26 26.49 0.29
N SER A 120 -1.63 25.38 0.68
CA SER A 120 -0.24 25.06 0.36
C SER A 120 -0.07 23.57 0.09
N ILE A 121 0.84 23.22 -0.81
CA ILE A 121 1.20 21.84 -1.16
C ILE A 121 2.69 21.65 -0.93
N ILE A 122 3.06 20.55 -0.28
CA ILE A 122 4.45 20.14 -0.06
C ILE A 122 4.66 18.82 -0.81
N ILE A 123 5.65 18.77 -1.70
CA ILE A 123 6.00 17.56 -2.45
C ILE A 123 7.11 16.84 -1.71
N ALA A 124 6.84 15.61 -1.28
CA ALA A 124 7.77 14.75 -0.56
C ALA A 124 7.63 13.29 -1.02
N THR A 125 7.59 13.06 -2.34
CA THR A 125 7.35 11.74 -2.95
C THR A 125 8.55 10.79 -2.91
N GLY A 126 9.69 11.23 -2.35
CA GLY A 126 10.87 10.39 -2.21
C GLY A 126 11.67 10.25 -3.50
N TRP A 127 12.23 9.06 -3.70
CA TRP A 127 13.18 8.70 -4.75
C TRP A 127 13.17 7.17 -4.96
N ASP A 128 13.63 6.72 -6.12
CA ASP A 128 13.76 5.29 -6.45
C ASP A 128 15.23 4.86 -6.50
N MET A 129 15.48 3.58 -6.19
CA MET A 129 16.82 3.00 -6.24
C MET A 129 17.34 2.85 -7.67
N TYR A 130 18.63 3.08 -7.86
CA TYR A 130 19.28 2.82 -9.15
C TYR A 130 19.57 1.32 -9.31
N GLU A 131 19.18 0.76 -10.45
CA GLU A 131 19.47 -0.64 -10.82
C GLU A 131 20.71 -0.74 -11.72
N PRO A 132 21.83 -1.29 -11.22
CA PRO A 132 23.13 -1.26 -11.87
C PRO A 132 23.34 -2.32 -12.98
N PHE A 133 22.41 -2.42 -13.93
CA PHE A 133 22.50 -3.39 -15.04
C PHE A 133 23.77 -3.21 -15.90
N GLY A 134 24.24 -4.32 -16.48
CA GLY A 134 25.37 -4.31 -17.42
C GLY A 134 26.71 -4.64 -16.75
N ALA A 135 27.64 -3.68 -16.71
CA ALA A 135 29.05 -3.94 -16.39
C ALA A 135 29.30 -4.54 -14.98
N TYR A 136 28.35 -4.40 -14.06
CA TYR A 136 28.44 -4.93 -12.70
C TYR A 136 27.76 -6.29 -12.53
N GLY A 137 27.10 -6.82 -13.57
CA GLY A 137 26.46 -8.15 -13.54
C GLY A 137 25.19 -8.23 -12.68
N TYR A 138 24.59 -7.10 -12.31
CA TYR A 138 23.30 -7.06 -11.63
C TYR A 138 22.20 -7.62 -12.54
N GLY A 139 21.42 -8.57 -12.04
CA GLY A 139 20.44 -9.34 -12.81
C GLY A 139 21.01 -10.53 -13.61
N GLU A 140 22.34 -10.67 -13.69
CA GLU A 140 23.02 -11.82 -14.33
C GLU A 140 23.62 -12.77 -13.30
N PHE A 141 24.23 -12.23 -12.23
CA PHE A 141 24.83 -13.01 -11.16
C PHE A 141 23.96 -12.97 -9.90
N GLU A 142 23.57 -14.14 -9.40
CA GLU A 142 22.70 -14.27 -8.20
C GLU A 142 23.29 -13.61 -6.94
N ASN A 143 24.63 -13.52 -6.84
CA ASN A 143 25.32 -12.95 -5.68
C ASN A 143 25.58 -11.45 -5.80
N VAL A 144 25.14 -10.79 -6.87
CA VAL A 144 25.25 -9.33 -7.04
C VAL A 144 23.89 -8.73 -6.70
N VAL A 145 23.80 -8.13 -5.51
CA VAL A 145 22.60 -7.46 -5.00
C VAL A 145 22.84 -5.96 -4.80
N THR A 146 21.77 -5.17 -4.82
CA THR A 146 21.82 -3.75 -4.47
C THR A 146 21.94 -3.57 -2.95
N GLN A 147 22.29 -2.37 -2.51
CA GLN A 147 22.31 -2.07 -1.07
C GLN A 147 20.93 -2.22 -0.44
N ILE A 148 19.85 -1.81 -1.12
CA ILE A 148 18.49 -1.91 -0.57
C ILE A 148 18.03 -3.37 -0.43
N GLN A 149 18.45 -4.26 -1.34
CA GLN A 149 18.19 -5.70 -1.24
C GLN A 149 18.92 -6.36 -0.06
N LEU A 150 19.97 -5.72 0.46
CA LEU A 150 20.73 -6.20 1.61
C LEU A 150 20.16 -5.68 2.95
N GLU A 151 19.44 -4.56 2.93
CA GLU A 151 18.79 -3.97 4.12
C GLU A 151 17.60 -4.82 4.59
#